data_AF-A0A6B3HX37-F1
#
_entry.id   AF-A0A6B3HX37-F1
#
_cell.length_a   1.000
_cell.length_b   1.000
_cell.length_c   1.000
_cell.angle_alpha   90.00
_cell.angle_beta   90.00
_cell.angle_gamma   90.00
#
_symmetry.space_group_name_H-M   'P 1'
#
loop_
_entity.id
_entity.type
_entity.pdbx_description
1 polymer ?
#
loop_
_entity_poly.entity_id
_entity_poly.type
_entity_poly.pdbx_seq_one_letter_code
_entity_poly.pdbx_strand_id
1 'polypeptide(L)'
;VVNANDGQVNTYWESNGHPSNLTVKLGADADLQSVVIKLNPDPIWGTRTQDFQVLGRTQSGTAFTSLKARAGYVFNPATNQNTVTVPVSGRAADLQLQFFSNTGAPGAQVAEIQVLGTPAPNPDLTVSALSWSPSAPSETDAITVQGTVRNIGTAASAATTVNVSLG
;
A
#
# COMPACT_ATOMS: atom_id res chain seq x y z
N VAL A 1 2.40 8.08 1.45
CA VAL A 1 1.87 8.91 2.55
C VAL A 1 2.98 9.86 2.96
N VAL A 2 2.70 11.09 3.37
CA VAL A 2 3.73 12.00 3.92
C VAL A 2 3.54 12.00 5.43
N ASN A 3 4.62 11.87 6.21
CA ASN A 3 4.64 11.90 7.67
C ASN A 3 3.81 10.83 8.41
N ALA A 4 3.47 9.72 7.75
CA ALA A 4 2.82 8.58 8.43
C ALA A 4 3.57 7.26 8.19
N ASN A 5 4.72 7.31 7.54
CA ASN A 5 5.55 6.16 7.19
C ASN A 5 7.02 6.59 7.04
N ASP A 6 7.42 7.64 7.76
CA ASP A 6 8.78 8.19 7.75
C ASP A 6 9.60 7.66 8.95
N GLY A 7 8.98 6.88 9.83
CA GLY A 7 9.60 6.31 11.02
C GLY A 7 9.68 7.30 12.19
N GLN A 8 9.00 8.44 12.12
CA GLN A 8 9.10 9.53 13.08
C GLN A 8 7.75 9.80 13.76
N VAL A 9 7.61 9.39 15.02
CA VAL A 9 6.34 9.58 15.76
C VAL A 9 6.08 11.03 16.20
N ASN A 10 7.00 11.96 15.94
CA ASN A 10 6.85 13.38 16.22
C ASN A 10 6.36 14.20 15.01
N THR A 11 6.38 13.64 13.80
CA THR A 11 5.67 14.16 12.63
C THR A 11 4.33 13.45 12.51
N TYR A 12 3.38 14.04 11.79
CA TYR A 12 2.10 13.39 11.54
C TYR A 12 1.44 13.86 10.25
N TRP A 13 0.63 12.98 9.69
CA TRP A 13 -0.41 13.32 8.74
C TRP A 13 -1.67 13.76 9.49
N GLU A 14 -2.33 14.79 8.97
CA GLU A 14 -3.64 15.26 9.46
C GLU A 14 -4.61 15.48 8.30
N SER A 15 -5.86 15.07 8.47
CA SER A 15 -6.90 15.29 7.46
C SER A 15 -7.60 16.64 7.60
N ASN A 16 -8.12 17.15 6.49
CA ASN A 16 -8.98 18.34 6.47
C ASN A 16 -10.44 17.98 6.80
N GLY A 17 -10.67 17.37 7.97
CA GLY A 17 -12.00 16.92 8.43
C GLY A 17 -12.33 15.48 8.06
N HIS A 18 -13.63 15.14 8.10
CA HIS A 18 -14.16 13.77 7.96
C HIS A 18 -15.34 13.70 6.96
N PRO A 19 -15.57 12.54 6.31
CA PRO A 19 -14.70 11.36 6.31
C PRO A 19 -13.39 11.63 5.56
N SER A 20 -12.33 10.93 5.93
CA SER A 20 -11.02 11.07 5.29
C SER A 20 -10.33 9.72 5.13
N ASN A 21 -9.45 9.63 4.13
CA ASN A 21 -8.79 8.38 3.77
C ASN A 21 -7.27 8.54 3.85
N LEU A 22 -6.62 7.57 4.47
CA LEU A 22 -5.17 7.42 4.45
C LEU A 22 -4.83 6.09 3.77
N THR A 23 -4.14 6.13 2.63
CA THR A 23 -3.84 4.91 1.85
C THR A 23 -2.34 4.64 1.82
N VAL A 24 -1.96 3.42 2.23
CA VAL A 24 -0.60 2.87 2.14
C VAL A 24 -0.54 1.92 0.95
N LYS A 25 0.41 2.15 0.05
CA LYS A 25 0.71 1.24 -1.06
C LYS A 25 1.81 0.29 -0.65
N LEU A 26 1.54 -1.02 -0.69
CA LEU A 26 2.51 -2.08 -0.35
C LEU A 26 3.37 -2.49 -1.56
N GLY A 27 2.96 -2.09 -2.76
CA GLY A 27 3.66 -2.35 -4.02
C GLY A 27 3.28 -3.67 -4.69
N ALA A 28 2.97 -4.69 -3.90
CA ALA A 28 2.51 -6.01 -4.32
C ALA A 28 1.47 -6.54 -3.33
N ASP A 29 0.71 -7.56 -3.72
CA ASP A 29 -0.16 -8.26 -2.77
C ASP A 29 0.66 -8.82 -1.59
N ALA A 30 0.13 -8.64 -0.38
CA ALA A 30 0.64 -9.22 0.86
C ALA A 30 -0.50 -9.87 1.64
N ASP A 31 -0.20 -10.97 2.31
CA ASP A 31 -1.12 -11.61 3.25
C ASP A 31 -1.01 -10.89 4.59
N LEU A 32 -2.09 -10.20 4.97
CA LEU A 32 -2.11 -9.27 6.09
C LEU A 32 -2.46 -9.96 7.41
N GLN A 33 -1.88 -9.45 8.50
CA GLN A 33 -2.11 -9.94 9.86
C GLN A 33 -2.58 -8.83 10.80
N SER A 34 -1.96 -7.65 10.73
CA SER A 34 -2.39 -6.51 11.54
C SER A 34 -1.94 -5.18 10.95
N VAL A 35 -2.60 -4.11 11.40
CA VAL A 35 -2.18 -2.73 11.14
C VAL A 35 -1.90 -2.07 12.48
N VAL A 36 -0.73 -1.47 12.62
CA VAL A 36 -0.37 -0.67 13.79
C VAL A 36 -0.49 0.80 13.41
N ILE A 37 -1.28 1.54 14.17
CA ILE A 37 -1.47 2.98 14.02
C ILE A 37 -0.89 3.63 15.28
N LYS A 38 -0.05 4.64 15.09
CA LYS A 38 0.55 5.40 16.19
C LYS A 38 0.21 6.87 16.05
N LEU A 39 0.05 7.53 17.17
CA LEU A 39 0.12 8.99 17.29
C LEU A 39 1.35 9.33 18.11
N ASN A 40 1.65 10.63 18.23
CA ASN A 40 2.73 11.08 19.10
C ASN A 40 2.46 10.61 20.55
N PRO A 41 3.41 9.92 21.21
CA PRO A 41 3.22 9.38 22.55
C PRO A 41 3.30 10.44 23.66
N ASP A 42 3.70 11.69 23.35
CA ASP A 42 3.75 12.78 24.32
C ASP A 42 2.38 12.99 25.01
N PRO A 43 2.33 13.04 26.36
CA PRO A 43 1.10 13.30 27.10
C PRO A 43 0.31 14.53 26.65
N ILE A 44 0.92 15.54 26.01
CA ILE A 44 0.21 16.71 25.45
C ILE A 44 -0.83 16.32 24.39
N TRP A 45 -0.65 15.19 23.71
CA TRP A 45 -1.63 14.65 22.78
C TRP A 45 -2.88 14.12 23.52
N GLY A 46 -2.76 13.73 24.79
CA GLY A 46 -3.90 13.31 25.60
C GLY A 46 -4.61 12.05 25.08
N THR A 47 -5.61 11.59 25.84
CA THR A 47 -6.43 10.44 25.43
C THR A 47 -7.45 10.87 24.40
N ARG A 48 -7.61 10.08 23.33
CA ARG A 48 -8.60 10.32 22.29
C ARG A 48 -9.08 9.03 21.64
N THR A 49 -10.26 9.10 21.05
CA THR A 49 -10.81 8.02 20.22
C THR A 49 -10.82 8.50 18.77
N GLN A 50 -10.27 7.69 17.87
CA GLN A 50 -10.48 7.85 16.43
C GLN A 50 -11.35 6.71 15.92
N ASP A 51 -12.40 7.04 15.18
CA ASP A 51 -13.31 6.08 14.57
C ASP A 51 -12.89 5.83 13.13
N PHE A 52 -12.52 4.60 12.80
CA PHE A 52 -12.13 4.23 11.45
C PHE A 52 -12.44 2.78 11.12
N GLN A 53 -12.46 2.48 9.81
CA GLN A 53 -12.45 1.12 9.28
C GLN A 53 -11.17 0.85 8.50
N VAL A 54 -10.82 -0.42 8.32
CA VAL A 54 -9.67 -0.85 7.52
C VAL A 54 -10.17 -1.51 6.25
N LEU A 55 -9.71 -1.00 5.11
CA LEU A 55 -10.05 -1.48 3.79
C LEU A 55 -8.79 -1.98 3.07
N GLY A 56 -8.98 -2.93 2.17
CA GLY A 56 -7.93 -3.51 1.34
C GLY A 56 -8.34 -3.56 -0.12
N ARG A 57 -7.37 -3.37 -1.02
CA ARG A 57 -7.51 -3.60 -2.45
C ARG A 57 -6.35 -4.45 -2.93
N THR A 58 -6.65 -5.54 -3.64
CA THR A 58 -5.62 -6.40 -4.25
C THR A 58 -4.94 -5.69 -5.41
N GLN A 59 -3.78 -6.19 -5.83
CA GLN A 59 -3.03 -5.64 -6.96
C GLN A 59 -3.85 -5.64 -8.27
N SER A 60 -4.68 -6.67 -8.48
CA SER A 60 -5.60 -6.79 -9.62
C SER A 60 -6.96 -6.13 -9.40
N GLY A 61 -7.25 -5.69 -8.17
CA GLY A 61 -8.54 -5.13 -7.78
C GLY A 61 -8.66 -3.64 -8.09
N THR A 62 -9.87 -3.22 -8.46
CA THR A 62 -10.21 -1.81 -8.74
C THR A 62 -10.94 -1.12 -7.58
N ALA A 63 -11.57 -1.88 -6.68
CA ALA A 63 -12.33 -1.36 -5.54
C ALA A 63 -11.72 -1.81 -4.20
N PHE A 64 -11.88 -0.97 -3.19
CA PHE A 64 -11.56 -1.31 -1.81
C PHE A 64 -12.66 -2.17 -1.19
N THR A 65 -12.27 -3.17 -0.40
CA THR A 65 -13.16 -4.08 0.34
C THR A 65 -12.83 -4.03 1.83
N SER A 66 -13.81 -4.35 2.69
CA SER A 66 -13.61 -4.28 4.13
C SER A 66 -12.71 -5.41 4.64
N LEU A 67 -11.59 -5.05 5.28
CA LEU A 67 -10.72 -5.96 6.04
C LEU A 67 -11.07 -5.95 7.53
N LYS A 68 -11.53 -4.79 8.03
CA LYS A 68 -12.04 -4.62 9.39
C LYS A 68 -13.16 -3.60 9.39
N ALA A 69 -14.28 -3.97 9.98
CA ALA A 69 -15.41 -3.08 10.16
C ALA A 69 -15.03 -1.83 11.00
N ARG A 70 -15.80 -0.76 10.79
CA ARG A 70 -15.69 0.51 11.51
C ARG A 70 -15.78 0.30 13.02
N ALA A 71 -14.86 0.90 13.77
CA ALA A 71 -14.88 0.92 15.22
C ALA A 71 -14.14 2.15 15.78
N GLY A 72 -14.49 2.55 17.00
CA GLY A 72 -13.74 3.53 17.77
C GLY A 72 -12.50 2.90 18.43
N TYR A 73 -11.33 3.47 18.17
CA TYR A 73 -10.06 3.01 18.73
C TYR A 73 -9.48 4.07 19.67
N VAL A 74 -9.20 3.66 20.91
CA VAL A 74 -8.70 4.55 21.95
C VAL A 74 -7.17 4.62 21.89
N PHE A 75 -6.66 5.83 21.69
CA PHE A 75 -5.26 6.19 21.83
C PHE A 75 -5.09 6.85 23.19
N ASN A 76 -4.22 6.30 24.03
CA ASN A 76 -3.96 6.79 25.38
C ASN A 76 -2.45 6.78 25.66
N PRO A 77 -1.81 7.94 25.90
CA PRO A 77 -0.37 8.00 26.10
C PRO A 77 0.08 7.23 27.35
N ALA A 78 -0.77 7.11 28.37
CA ALA A 78 -0.45 6.42 29.62
C ALA A 78 -0.57 4.89 29.53
N THR A 79 -1.54 4.36 28.78
CA THR A 79 -1.81 2.91 28.79
C THR A 79 -1.34 2.17 27.54
N ASN A 80 -1.32 2.82 26.38
CA ASN A 80 -0.89 2.18 25.13
C ASN A 80 0.11 3.03 24.33
N GLN A 81 0.70 4.06 24.96
CA GLN A 81 1.68 4.94 24.32
C GLN A 81 1.14 5.52 23.00
N ASN A 82 -0.16 5.85 22.96
CA ASN A 82 -0.86 6.29 21.76
C ASN A 82 -0.66 5.36 20.56
N THR A 83 -0.69 4.06 20.80
CA THR A 83 -0.57 3.02 19.77
C THR A 83 -1.75 2.06 19.82
N VAL A 84 -2.33 1.80 18.66
CA VAL A 84 -3.40 0.81 18.48
C VAL A 84 -2.96 -0.22 17.43
N THR A 85 -3.13 -1.49 17.75
CA THR A 85 -2.95 -2.60 16.82
C THR A 85 -4.31 -3.17 16.44
N VAL A 86 -4.63 -3.17 15.16
CA VAL A 86 -5.88 -3.67 14.61
C VAL A 86 -5.62 -4.99 13.88
N PRO A 87 -6.13 -6.14 14.38
CA PRO A 87 -6.04 -7.40 13.66
C PRO A 87 -6.86 -7.34 12.38
N VAL A 88 -6.25 -7.75 11.28
CA VAL A 88 -6.87 -7.86 9.96
C VAL A 88 -6.52 -9.20 9.34
N SER A 89 -7.32 -9.64 8.38
CA SER A 89 -7.06 -10.83 7.59
C SER A 89 -7.44 -10.57 6.14
N GLY A 90 -6.68 -11.15 5.22
CA GLY A 90 -6.94 -11.02 3.78
C GLY A 90 -5.68 -10.63 3.02
N ARG A 91 -5.81 -10.57 1.70
CA ARG A 91 -4.73 -10.20 0.79
C ARG A 91 -5.00 -8.82 0.20
N ALA A 92 -4.01 -7.94 0.23
CA ALA A 92 -4.11 -6.62 -0.38
C ALA A 92 -2.74 -6.11 -0.83
N ALA A 93 -2.74 -5.27 -1.87
CA ALA A 93 -1.59 -4.49 -2.31
C ALA A 93 -1.68 -3.02 -1.87
N ASP A 94 -2.89 -2.55 -1.58
CA ASP A 94 -3.13 -1.24 -0.98
C ASP A 94 -4.02 -1.40 0.26
N LEU A 95 -3.62 -0.75 1.36
CA LEU A 95 -4.37 -0.67 2.59
C LEU A 95 -4.87 0.76 2.80
N GLN A 96 -6.16 0.92 3.11
CA GLN A 96 -6.76 2.22 3.39
C GLN A 96 -7.39 2.24 4.78
N LEU A 97 -7.02 3.22 5.58
CA LEU A 97 -7.78 3.63 6.75
C LEU A 97 -8.78 4.69 6.32
N GLN A 98 -10.06 4.45 6.57
CA GLN A 98 -11.11 5.45 6.38
C GLN A 98 -11.59 5.91 7.75
N PHE A 99 -11.34 7.18 8.07
CA PHE A 99 -11.68 7.81 9.33
C PHE A 99 -13.00 8.56 9.26
N PHE A 100 -13.71 8.58 10.38
CA PHE A 100 -15.03 9.19 10.52
C PHE A 100 -15.11 10.21 11.67
N SER A 101 -14.24 10.08 12.68
CA SER A 101 -14.12 11.07 13.75
C SER A 101 -12.79 10.96 14.49
N ASN A 102 -12.43 12.04 15.18
CA ASN A 102 -11.35 12.12 16.15
C ASN A 102 -11.82 13.01 17.31
N THR A 103 -11.80 12.50 18.55
CA THR A 103 -12.24 13.30 19.71
C THR A 103 -11.20 14.33 20.17
N GLY A 104 -9.96 14.24 19.68
CA GLY A 104 -8.86 15.11 20.08
C GLY A 104 -8.49 16.20 19.07
N ALA A 105 -9.06 16.19 17.86
CA ALA A 105 -8.81 17.19 16.82
C ALA A 105 -9.95 17.22 15.78
N PRO A 106 -10.10 18.30 15.00
CA PRO A 106 -11.11 18.40 13.94
C PRO A 106 -10.96 17.35 12.82
N GLY A 107 -9.73 16.89 12.57
CA GLY A 107 -9.38 15.89 11.56
C GLY A 107 -8.81 14.61 12.16
N ALA A 108 -8.70 13.58 11.32
CA ALA A 108 -7.95 12.38 11.64
C ALA A 108 -6.46 12.71 11.71
N GLN A 109 -5.74 12.08 12.62
CA GLN A 109 -4.29 12.27 12.79
C GLN A 109 -3.62 10.90 12.82
N VAL A 110 -2.48 10.75 12.14
CA VAL A 110 -1.66 9.54 12.17
C VAL A 110 -0.20 9.94 12.11
N ALA A 111 0.58 9.57 13.13
CA ALA A 111 2.03 9.78 13.14
C ALA A 111 2.76 8.65 12.41
N GLU A 112 2.32 7.41 12.61
CA GLU A 112 2.88 6.25 11.90
C GLU A 112 1.81 5.21 11.62
N ILE A 113 1.88 4.59 10.44
CA ILE A 113 1.12 3.40 10.07
C ILE A 113 2.08 2.28 9.63
N GLN A 114 1.95 1.13 10.26
CA GLN A 114 2.74 -0.06 9.96
C GLN A 114 1.79 -1.19 9.57
N VAL A 115 1.99 -1.77 8.39
CA VAL A 115 1.21 -2.91 7.91
C VAL A 115 2.05 -4.16 8.12
N LEU A 116 1.56 -5.08 8.96
CA LEU A 116 2.24 -6.32 9.30
C LEU A 116 1.59 -7.49 8.58
N GLY A 117 2.44 -8.27 7.92
CA GLY A 117 2.04 -9.41 7.10
C GLY A 117 3.25 -10.01 6.40
N THR A 118 2.99 -10.89 5.44
CA THR A 118 4.02 -11.51 4.60
C THR A 118 3.77 -11.19 3.13
N PRO A 119 4.81 -10.90 2.33
CA PRO A 119 4.66 -10.78 0.89
C PRO A 119 3.95 -12.00 0.30
N ALA A 120 2.96 -11.79 -0.56
CA ALA A 120 2.30 -12.87 -1.27
C ALA A 120 3.09 -13.23 -2.54
N PRO A 121 2.89 -14.44 -3.10
CA PRO A 121 3.46 -14.80 -4.39
C PRO A 121 3.05 -13.82 -5.50
N ASN A 122 4.01 -13.33 -6.29
CA ASN A 122 3.78 -12.38 -7.39
C ASN A 122 4.55 -12.83 -8.65
N PRO A 123 4.02 -12.68 -9.87
CA PRO A 123 4.81 -12.79 -11.09
C PRO A 123 5.98 -11.78 -11.12
N ASP A 124 7.08 -12.21 -11.74
CA ASP A 124 8.24 -11.37 -12.06
C ASP A 124 8.66 -11.72 -13.49
N LEU A 125 8.37 -10.81 -14.42
CA LEU A 125 8.56 -11.02 -15.84
C LEU A 125 9.86 -10.37 -16.30
N THR A 126 10.73 -11.17 -16.90
CA THR A 126 11.99 -10.72 -17.47
C THR A 126 12.09 -11.09 -18.96
N VAL A 127 12.68 -10.20 -19.76
CA VAL A 127 13.02 -10.49 -21.15
C VAL A 127 14.40 -11.14 -21.15
N SER A 128 14.44 -12.46 -21.28
CA SER A 128 15.69 -13.23 -21.16
C SER A 128 16.51 -13.27 -22.46
N ALA A 129 15.87 -12.96 -23.60
CA ALA A 129 16.54 -12.88 -24.89
C ALA A 129 15.83 -11.84 -25.76
N LEU A 130 16.60 -10.97 -26.41
CA LEU A 130 16.13 -10.00 -27.39
C LEU A 130 17.06 -10.05 -28.60
N SER A 131 16.51 -10.19 -29.79
CA SER A 131 17.25 -10.21 -31.05
C SER A 131 16.44 -9.53 -32.15
N TRP A 132 17.13 -9.00 -33.16
CA TRP A 132 16.49 -8.38 -34.33
C TRP A 132 17.22 -8.73 -35.61
N SER A 133 16.50 -8.63 -36.73
CA SER A 133 17.03 -8.82 -38.08
C SER A 133 16.43 -7.79 -39.02
N PRO A 134 17.22 -7.22 -39.95
CA PRO A 134 18.68 -7.41 -40.11
C PRO A 134 19.48 -6.77 -38.96
N SER A 135 20.72 -7.21 -38.73
CA SER A 135 21.56 -6.74 -37.62
C SER A 135 22.02 -5.28 -37.76
N ALA A 136 22.01 -4.75 -38.99
CA ALA A 136 22.31 -3.36 -39.34
C ALA A 136 21.20 -2.84 -40.26
N PRO A 137 20.03 -2.48 -39.72
CA PRO A 137 18.89 -2.06 -40.51
C PRO A 137 19.06 -0.65 -41.11
N SER A 138 18.53 -0.46 -42.32
CA SER A 138 18.34 0.84 -42.98
C SER A 138 16.91 1.35 -42.83
N GLU A 139 16.67 2.63 -43.17
CA GLU A 139 15.33 3.24 -43.09
C GLU A 139 14.26 2.54 -43.94
N THR A 140 14.69 1.76 -44.94
CA THR A 140 13.81 1.02 -45.83
C THR A 140 13.63 -0.45 -45.44
N ASP A 141 14.37 -0.94 -44.44
CA ASP A 141 14.36 -2.35 -44.08
C ASP A 141 13.13 -2.73 -43.24
N ALA A 142 12.51 -3.85 -43.59
CA ALA A 142 11.57 -4.50 -42.70
C ALA A 142 12.34 -5.15 -41.53
N ILE A 143 12.15 -4.65 -40.32
CA ILE A 143 12.80 -5.17 -39.11
C ILE A 143 11.90 -6.24 -38.46
N THR A 144 12.46 -7.43 -38.23
CA THR A 144 11.83 -8.46 -37.40
C THR A 144 12.50 -8.47 -36.03
N VAL A 145 11.71 -8.40 -34.96
CA VAL A 145 12.20 -8.50 -33.58
C VAL A 145 11.68 -9.79 -32.95
N GLN A 146 12.56 -10.52 -32.29
CA GLN A 146 12.22 -11.68 -31.49
C GLN A 146 12.63 -11.47 -30.03
N GLY A 147 11.69 -11.65 -29.13
CA GLY A 147 11.90 -11.58 -27.69
C GLY A 147 11.38 -12.83 -26.99
N THR A 148 12.09 -13.31 -25.97
CA THR A 148 11.60 -14.36 -25.07
C THR A 148 11.32 -13.75 -23.70
N VAL A 149 10.07 -13.87 -23.23
CA VAL A 149 9.68 -13.50 -21.87
C VAL A 149 9.67 -14.74 -20.99
N ARG A 150 10.27 -14.64 -19.81
CA ARG A 150 10.18 -15.64 -18.75
C ARG A 150 9.52 -15.04 -17.53
N ASN A 151 8.68 -15.84 -16.88
CA ASN A 151 8.24 -15.55 -15.52
C ASN A 151 9.20 -16.24 -14.55
N ILE A 152 9.98 -15.46 -13.82
CA ILE A 152 10.89 -15.90 -12.76
C ILE A 152 10.29 -15.70 -11.36
N GLY A 153 9.06 -15.15 -11.29
CA GLY A 153 8.32 -14.96 -10.04
C GLY A 153 7.66 -16.23 -9.53
N THR A 154 7.10 -16.13 -8.32
CA THR A 154 6.52 -17.27 -7.60
C THR A 154 5.02 -17.46 -7.87
N ALA A 155 4.42 -16.63 -8.71
CA ALA A 155 3.03 -16.76 -9.14
C ALA A 155 2.90 -16.66 -10.66
N ALA A 156 1.83 -17.23 -11.21
CA ALA A 156 1.51 -17.08 -12.62
C ALA A 156 1.23 -15.60 -12.96
N SER A 157 1.61 -15.19 -14.16
CA SER A 157 1.27 -13.86 -14.67
C SER A 157 -0.02 -13.91 -15.48
N ALA A 158 -0.77 -12.81 -15.45
CA ALA A 158 -1.85 -12.59 -16.41
C ALA A 158 -1.28 -12.33 -17.81
N ALA A 159 -2.14 -12.30 -18.82
CA ALA A 159 -1.74 -11.85 -20.15
C ALA A 159 -1.13 -10.44 -20.08
N THR A 160 0.00 -10.25 -20.74
CA THR A 160 0.78 -9.01 -20.72
C THR A 160 1.29 -8.68 -22.12
N THR A 161 1.79 -7.46 -22.30
CA THR A 161 2.30 -6.96 -23.59
C THR A 161 3.79 -6.67 -23.47
N VAL A 162 4.57 -7.15 -24.44
CA VAL A 162 5.94 -6.71 -24.66
C VAL A 162 5.91 -5.61 -25.72
N ASN A 163 6.31 -4.40 -25.35
CA ASN A 163 6.51 -3.32 -26.30
C ASN A 163 7.97 -3.28 -26.73
N VAL A 164 8.18 -3.20 -28.04
CA VAL A 164 9.50 -2.96 -28.62
C VAL A 164 9.45 -1.64 -29.37
N SER A 165 10.38 -0.75 -29.10
CA SER A 165 10.55 0.52 -29.80
C SER A 165 11.90 0.58 -30.50
N LEU A 166 11.90 1.14 -31.70
CA LEU A 166 13.09 1.52 -32.46
C LEU A 166 13.13 3.05 -32.50
N GLY A 167 14.31 3.64 -32.33
CA GLY A 167 14.49 5.09 -32.27
C GLY A 167 15.89 5.51 -32.68
#